data_AF-A0AA39HB17-F1
#
_entry.id   AF-A0AA39HB17-F1
#
_cell.length_a   1.000
_cell.length_b   1.000
_cell.length_c   1.000
_cell.angle_alpha   90.00
_cell.angle_beta   90.00
_cell.angle_gamma   90.00
#
_symmetry.space_group_name_H-M   'P 1'
#
loop_
_entity.id
_entity.type
_entity.pdbx_description
1 polymer ?
#
loop_
_entity_poly.entity_id
_entity_poly.type
_entity_poly.pdbx_seq_one_letter_code
_entity_poly.pdbx_strand_id
1 'polypeptide(L)'
;MFAAIVLVCLALFSAQAQDATTIANYIESRASNFFQVSELVSIEKALANQVCGGASIEQIFDNFVNTVSQNIGGMTATKAMALVSKLQTDLGNDFTAVRDACATAAANVYGAAYNDVSQYCSSGIGAVLAEANNYANDQVTQSLFDAMYQAISGVNPNDWNIVRNDASGAAFFSNFGY
;
A
#
# COMPACT_ATOMS: atom_id res chain seq x y z
N MET A 1 -2.62 7.81 -7.14
CA MET A 1 -3.53 6.72 -6.73
C MET A 1 -2.68 5.50 -6.65
N PHE A 2 -2.15 5.10 -7.80
CA PHE A 2 -1.31 3.96 -7.98
C PHE A 2 0.05 3.99 -7.24
N ALA A 3 0.76 5.12 -7.27
CA ALA A 3 2.01 5.29 -6.52
C ALA A 3 1.82 5.19 -5.00
N ALA A 4 0.82 5.89 -4.46
CA ALA A 4 0.42 5.80 -3.05
C ALA A 4 -0.10 4.40 -2.69
N ILE A 5 -0.66 3.68 -3.64
CA ILE A 5 -1.15 2.30 -3.50
C ILE A 5 0.01 1.30 -3.52
N VAL A 6 1.00 1.43 -4.41
CA VAL A 6 2.26 0.66 -4.39
C VAL A 6 3.03 0.92 -3.11
N LEU A 7 3.03 2.17 -2.64
CA LEU A 7 3.72 2.61 -1.42
C LEU A 7 3.03 2.17 -0.13
N VAL A 8 1.73 1.92 -0.18
CA VAL A 8 0.92 1.59 1.02
C VAL A 8 0.48 0.14 1.04
N CYS A 9 0.53 -0.56 -0.10
CA CYS A 9 0.59 -2.02 -0.09
C CYS A 9 1.74 -2.50 0.81
N LEU A 10 2.87 -1.78 0.81
CA LEU A 10 4.02 -2.01 1.69
C LEU A 10 3.76 -1.72 3.18
N ALA A 11 2.67 -1.02 3.49
CA ALA A 11 2.25 -0.72 4.86
C ALA A 11 1.23 -1.69 5.44
N LEU A 12 0.80 -2.69 4.66
CA LEU A 12 -0.35 -3.53 5.05
C LEU A 12 -0.10 -4.44 6.24
N PHE A 13 1.13 -4.54 6.77
CA PHE A 13 1.39 -5.50 7.83
C PHE A 13 2.39 -5.05 8.88
N SER A 14 1.95 -4.31 9.91
CA SER A 14 2.56 -4.18 11.25
C SER A 14 1.89 -3.24 12.27
N ALA A 15 1.52 -3.87 13.35
CA ALA A 15 1.88 -3.63 14.75
C ALA A 15 1.18 -2.61 15.70
N GLN A 16 1.13 -2.96 17.00
CA GLN A 16 0.51 -2.19 18.11
C GLN A 16 0.98 -0.73 18.20
N ALA A 17 0.54 0.07 19.18
CA ALA A 17 0.91 1.50 19.24
C ALA A 17 2.43 1.81 19.27
N GLN A 18 3.31 0.84 19.59
CA GLN A 18 4.78 0.92 19.51
C GLN A 18 5.38 0.42 18.19
N ASP A 19 4.55 -0.13 17.34
CA ASP A 19 4.84 -1.37 16.65
C ASP A 19 4.29 -1.11 15.20
N ALA A 20 3.15 -0.44 15.04
CA ALA A 20 2.80 0.39 13.86
C ALA A 20 3.88 1.41 13.54
N THR A 21 4.50 1.97 14.58
CA THR A 21 5.69 2.81 14.40
C THR A 21 6.84 2.04 13.73
N THR A 22 6.97 0.74 13.98
CA THR A 22 7.99 -0.11 13.34
C THR A 22 7.72 -0.32 11.85
N ILE A 23 6.48 -0.59 11.40
CA ILE A 23 6.24 -0.54 9.94
C ILE A 23 6.47 0.85 9.45
N ALA A 24 5.87 1.82 10.11
CA ALA A 24 5.83 3.17 9.61
C ALA A 24 7.27 3.65 9.35
N ASN A 25 8.21 3.28 10.22
CA ASN A 25 9.65 3.48 10.01
C ASN A 25 10.22 2.60 8.89
N TYR A 26 9.86 1.31 8.79
CA TYR A 26 10.29 0.45 7.68
C TYR A 26 9.85 1.03 6.32
N ILE A 27 8.58 1.39 6.17
CA ILE A 27 8.03 1.99 4.97
C ILE A 27 8.74 3.32 4.71
N GLU A 28 8.81 4.21 5.70
CA GLU A 28 9.40 5.54 5.57
C GLU A 28 10.88 5.51 5.15
N SER A 29 11.61 4.46 5.55
CA SER A 29 13.05 4.31 5.26
C SER A 29 13.39 3.41 4.08
N ARG A 30 12.52 2.46 3.71
CA ARG A 30 12.79 1.42 2.71
C ARG A 30 11.87 1.47 1.50
N ALA A 31 10.61 1.87 1.67
CA ALA A 31 9.59 1.81 0.64
C ALA A 31 9.18 3.18 0.07
N SER A 32 8.97 4.17 0.93
CA SER A 32 8.35 5.46 0.63
C SER A 32 8.89 6.56 1.51
N ASN A 33 8.93 7.80 1.04
CA ASN A 33 9.01 8.99 1.89
C ASN A 33 7.74 9.85 1.84
N PHE A 34 6.65 9.28 1.35
CA PHE A 34 5.47 10.04 0.98
C PHE A 34 4.60 10.43 2.17
N PHE A 35 4.47 9.52 3.14
CA PHE A 35 3.73 9.70 4.36
C PHE A 35 4.70 9.84 5.54
N GLN A 36 4.34 10.69 6.50
CA GLN A 36 5.00 10.72 7.80
C GLN A 36 4.67 9.45 8.58
N VAL A 37 5.56 9.07 9.49
CA VAL A 37 5.38 7.91 10.37
C VAL A 37 4.04 7.95 11.11
N SER A 38 3.63 9.11 11.63
CA SER A 38 2.34 9.27 12.32
C SER A 38 1.12 9.08 11.41
N GLU A 39 1.24 9.42 10.13
CA GLU A 39 0.20 9.24 9.12
C GLU A 39 0.09 7.77 8.74
N LEU A 40 1.22 7.07 8.58
CA LEU A 40 1.29 5.63 8.33
C LEU A 40 0.63 4.84 9.47
N VAL A 41 0.96 5.15 10.74
CA VAL A 41 0.32 4.53 11.91
C VAL A 41 -1.21 4.70 11.90
N SER A 42 -1.70 5.84 11.42
CA SER A 42 -3.14 6.12 11.36
C SER A 42 -3.81 5.32 10.24
N ILE A 43 -3.16 5.22 9.08
CA ILE A 43 -3.60 4.38 7.97
C ILE A 43 -3.64 2.91 8.40
N GLU A 44 -2.56 2.38 8.98
CA GLU A 44 -2.43 0.97 9.37
C GLU A 44 -3.54 0.54 10.33
N LYS A 45 -3.85 1.37 11.32
CA LYS A 45 -4.98 1.13 12.24
C LYS A 45 -6.32 1.11 11.51
N ALA A 46 -6.54 2.01 10.56
CA ALA A 46 -7.76 2.04 9.76
C ALA A 46 -7.88 0.80 8.85
N LEU A 47 -6.76 0.31 8.30
CA LEU A 47 -6.72 -0.91 7.50
C LEU A 47 -6.97 -2.15 8.37
N ALA A 48 -6.33 -2.27 9.54
CA ALA A 48 -6.59 -3.36 10.47
C ALA A 48 -8.05 -3.40 10.94
N ASN A 49 -8.69 -2.24 11.14
CA ASN A 49 -10.12 -2.17 11.40
C ASN A 49 -10.96 -2.70 10.22
N GLN A 50 -10.56 -2.42 8.98
CA GLN A 50 -11.24 -2.98 7.79
C GLN A 50 -11.06 -4.49 7.69
N VAL A 51 -9.83 -5.01 7.91
CA VAL A 51 -9.56 -6.45 7.97
C VAL A 51 -10.46 -7.13 8.99
N CYS A 52 -10.52 -6.60 10.21
CA CYS A 52 -11.38 -7.16 11.26
C CYS A 52 -12.87 -6.91 11.05
N GLY A 53 -13.23 -5.94 10.22
CA GLY A 53 -14.58 -5.77 9.68
C GLY A 53 -14.93 -6.75 8.56
N GLY A 54 -14.00 -7.62 8.15
CA GLY A 54 -14.20 -8.62 7.10
C GLY A 54 -13.98 -8.11 5.67
N ALA A 55 -13.34 -6.96 5.49
CA ALA A 55 -13.01 -6.44 4.16
C ALA A 55 -11.89 -7.27 3.51
N SER A 56 -12.15 -7.77 2.30
CA SER A 56 -11.13 -8.39 1.45
C SER A 56 -10.01 -7.42 1.07
N ILE A 57 -8.87 -7.94 0.63
CA ILE A 57 -7.73 -7.11 0.19
C ILE A 57 -8.15 -6.18 -0.95
N GLU A 58 -8.95 -6.66 -1.88
CA GLU A 58 -9.49 -5.87 -2.99
C GLU A 58 -10.40 -4.74 -2.48
N GLN A 59 -11.28 -5.00 -1.52
CA GLN A 59 -12.14 -3.96 -0.92
C GLN A 59 -11.33 -2.92 -0.14
N ILE A 60 -10.28 -3.34 0.57
CA ILE A 60 -9.36 -2.45 1.26
C ILE A 60 -8.66 -1.54 0.24
N PHE A 61 -8.23 -2.11 -0.88
CA PHE A 61 -7.57 -1.40 -1.97
C PHE A 61 -8.50 -0.38 -2.66
N ASP A 62 -9.74 -0.77 -2.94
CA ASP A 62 -10.74 0.11 -3.55
C ASP A 62 -11.13 1.27 -2.62
N ASN A 63 -11.20 1.03 -1.31
CA ASN A 63 -11.49 2.06 -0.31
C ASN A 63 -10.27 2.85 0.15
N PHE A 64 -9.09 2.58 -0.40
CA PHE A 64 -7.84 3.10 0.14
C PHE A 64 -7.75 4.64 0.10
N VAL A 65 -8.18 5.27 -1.00
CA VAL A 65 -8.19 6.75 -1.11
C VAL A 65 -9.08 7.38 -0.03
N ASN A 66 -10.21 6.77 0.25
CA ASN A 66 -11.10 7.22 1.32
C ASN A 66 -10.43 7.04 2.68
N THR A 67 -9.75 5.91 2.89
CA THR A 67 -8.98 5.63 4.11
C THR A 67 -7.90 6.69 4.34
N VAL A 68 -7.10 6.99 3.32
CA VAL A 68 -6.08 8.05 3.36
C VAL A 68 -6.71 9.40 3.65
N SER A 69 -7.77 9.78 2.93
CA SER A 69 -8.39 11.10 3.07
C SER A 69 -9.04 11.32 4.44
N GLN A 70 -9.47 10.25 5.11
CA GLN A 70 -10.09 10.31 6.43
C GLN A 70 -9.07 10.26 7.58
N ASN A 71 -7.91 9.64 7.35
CA ASN A 71 -6.90 9.40 8.39
C ASN A 71 -5.66 10.30 8.25
N ILE A 72 -5.53 11.02 7.13
CA ILE A 72 -4.42 11.91 6.84
C ILE A 72 -4.95 13.29 6.47
N GLY A 73 -4.38 14.32 7.08
CA GLY A 73 -4.80 15.70 6.87
C GLY A 73 -3.85 16.52 6.00
N GLY A 74 -4.31 17.72 5.64
CA GLY A 74 -3.45 18.79 5.16
C GLY A 74 -2.75 18.52 3.82
N MET A 75 -1.44 18.82 3.78
CA MET A 75 -0.67 18.86 2.55
C MET A 75 -0.38 17.46 1.99
N THR A 76 -0.22 16.45 2.84
CA THR A 76 0.03 15.07 2.42
C THR A 76 -1.16 14.50 1.66
N ALA A 77 -2.37 14.64 2.20
CA ALA A 77 -3.60 14.23 1.50
C ALA A 77 -3.76 14.95 0.16
N THR A 78 -3.45 16.25 0.10
CA THR A 78 -3.48 17.03 -1.15
C THR A 78 -2.48 16.49 -2.18
N LYS A 79 -1.24 16.18 -1.77
CA LYS A 79 -0.23 15.57 -2.65
C LYS A 79 -0.67 14.18 -3.12
N ALA A 80 -1.35 13.41 -2.27
CA ALA A 80 -1.83 12.07 -2.61
C ALA A 80 -2.85 12.14 -3.74
N MET A 81 -3.80 13.07 -3.61
CA MET A 81 -4.81 13.37 -4.63
C MET A 81 -4.19 13.94 -5.91
N ALA A 82 -3.18 14.80 -5.81
CA ALA A 82 -2.46 15.31 -6.98
C ALA A 82 -1.77 14.18 -7.76
N LEU A 83 -1.15 13.24 -7.06
CA LEU A 83 -0.52 12.06 -7.65
C LEU A 83 -1.55 11.10 -8.27
N VAL A 84 -2.75 10.97 -7.68
CA VAL A 84 -3.91 10.30 -8.30
C VAL A 84 -4.27 10.93 -9.63
N SER A 85 -4.51 12.23 -9.62
CA SER A 85 -4.93 12.98 -10.80
C SER A 85 -3.89 12.89 -11.92
N LYS A 86 -2.60 12.98 -11.57
CA LYS A 86 -1.50 12.84 -12.52
C LYS A 86 -1.48 11.46 -13.17
N LEU A 87 -1.51 10.39 -12.39
CA LEU A 87 -1.55 9.02 -12.90
C LEU A 87 -2.79 8.75 -13.76
N GLN A 88 -3.95 9.27 -13.37
CA GLN A 88 -5.17 9.15 -14.16
C GLN A 88 -5.06 9.86 -15.50
N THR A 89 -4.40 11.02 -15.52
CA THR A 89 -4.14 11.78 -16.74
C THR A 89 -3.14 11.06 -17.64
N ASP A 90 -2.03 10.58 -17.07
CA ASP A 90 -0.90 10.05 -17.82
C ASP A 90 -1.13 8.61 -18.31
N LEU A 91 -1.89 7.79 -17.56
CA LEU A 91 -2.33 6.46 -18.00
C LEU A 91 -3.58 6.50 -18.89
N GLY A 92 -4.36 7.59 -18.84
CA GLY A 92 -5.56 7.77 -19.65
C GLY A 92 -6.56 6.61 -19.51
N ASN A 93 -6.86 5.94 -20.62
CA ASN A 93 -7.83 4.84 -20.66
C ASN A 93 -7.37 3.60 -19.88
N ASP A 94 -6.05 3.43 -19.70
CA ASP A 94 -5.48 2.24 -19.06
C ASP A 94 -5.53 2.35 -17.52
N PHE A 95 -5.81 3.55 -16.98
CA PHE A 95 -5.79 3.81 -15.54
C PHE A 95 -6.60 2.82 -14.70
N THR A 96 -7.82 2.48 -15.13
CA THR A 96 -8.68 1.54 -14.39
C THR A 96 -8.12 0.13 -14.45
N ALA A 97 -7.66 -0.32 -15.62
CA ALA A 97 -7.07 -1.65 -15.79
C ALA A 97 -5.78 -1.80 -14.99
N VAL A 98 -4.91 -0.78 -15.00
CA VAL A 98 -3.69 -0.72 -14.18
C VAL A 98 -4.03 -0.79 -12.69
N ARG A 99 -5.02 -0.03 -12.22
CA ARG A 99 -5.49 -0.10 -10.82
C ARG A 99 -5.93 -1.52 -10.45
N ASP A 100 -6.81 -2.12 -11.24
CA ASP A 100 -7.41 -3.42 -10.93
C ASP A 100 -6.39 -4.57 -10.99
N ALA A 101 -5.46 -4.52 -11.96
CA ALA A 101 -4.37 -5.49 -12.08
C ALA A 101 -3.50 -5.53 -10.80
N CYS A 102 -3.41 -4.41 -10.11
CA CYS A 102 -2.52 -4.26 -8.97
C CYS A 102 -3.22 -4.49 -7.65
N ALA A 103 -4.52 -4.22 -7.57
CA ALA A 103 -5.36 -4.76 -6.49
C ALA A 103 -5.22 -6.29 -6.48
N THR A 104 -5.29 -6.91 -7.66
CA THR A 104 -5.10 -8.36 -7.83
C THR A 104 -3.69 -8.80 -7.44
N ALA A 105 -2.65 -8.08 -7.88
CA ALA A 105 -1.26 -8.38 -7.51
C ALA A 105 -1.05 -8.31 -6.00
N ALA A 106 -1.57 -7.28 -5.34
CA ALA A 106 -1.53 -7.14 -3.88
C ALA A 106 -2.26 -8.28 -3.18
N ALA A 107 -3.45 -8.66 -3.64
CA ALA A 107 -4.21 -9.79 -3.08
C ALA A 107 -3.44 -11.11 -3.18
N ASN A 108 -2.73 -11.35 -4.30
CA ASN A 108 -1.91 -12.55 -4.47
C ASN A 108 -0.69 -12.58 -3.55
N VAL A 109 -0.01 -11.45 -3.36
CA VAL A 109 1.17 -11.35 -2.49
C VAL A 109 0.78 -11.44 -1.02
N TYR A 110 -0.30 -10.77 -0.64
CA TYR A 110 -0.70 -10.63 0.76
C TYR A 110 -1.75 -11.64 1.23
N GLY A 111 -2.31 -12.47 0.36
CA GLY A 111 -3.38 -13.40 0.72
C GLY A 111 -3.02 -14.31 1.90
N ALA A 112 -1.80 -14.84 1.94
CA ALA A 112 -1.33 -15.65 3.06
C ALA A 112 -1.20 -14.84 4.36
N ALA A 113 -0.57 -13.67 4.30
CA ALA A 113 -0.41 -12.77 5.43
C ALA A 113 -1.77 -12.29 5.97
N TYR A 114 -2.70 -11.94 5.08
CA TYR A 114 -4.06 -11.54 5.43
C TYR A 114 -4.81 -12.65 6.19
N ASN A 115 -4.74 -13.89 5.71
CA ASN A 115 -5.38 -15.04 6.35
C ASN A 115 -4.76 -15.36 7.72
N ASP A 116 -3.49 -15.05 7.91
CA ASP A 116 -2.80 -15.23 9.18
C ASP A 116 -3.20 -14.14 10.19
N VAL A 117 -3.05 -12.87 9.83
CA VAL A 117 -3.34 -11.75 10.74
C VAL A 117 -4.81 -11.63 11.11
N SER A 118 -5.73 -11.99 10.20
CA SER A 118 -7.17 -11.90 10.45
C SER A 118 -7.65 -12.86 11.55
N GLN A 119 -6.91 -13.94 11.83
CA GLN A 119 -7.20 -14.85 12.95
C GLN A 119 -7.08 -14.15 14.31
N TYR A 120 -6.30 -13.06 14.38
CA TYR A 120 -6.09 -12.30 15.60
C TYR A 120 -7.10 -11.19 15.83
N CYS A 121 -8.10 -11.02 14.95
CA CYS A 121 -9.11 -9.96 15.09
C CYS A 121 -9.93 -10.04 16.38
N SER A 122 -10.18 -11.24 16.91
CA SER A 122 -10.85 -11.40 18.22
C SER A 122 -10.01 -10.91 19.40
N SER A 123 -8.68 -10.81 19.22
CA SER A 123 -7.72 -10.34 20.22
C SER A 123 -7.49 -8.82 20.15
N GLY A 124 -8.20 -8.14 19.24
CA GLY A 124 -8.15 -6.70 19.05
C GLY A 124 -7.12 -6.25 18.01
N ILE A 125 -7.27 -5.00 17.57
CA ILE A 125 -6.44 -4.39 16.51
C ILE A 125 -4.95 -4.45 16.81
N GLY A 126 -4.57 -4.35 18.08
CA GLY A 126 -3.17 -4.50 18.47
C GLY A 126 -2.59 -5.88 18.13
N ALA A 127 -3.32 -6.97 18.36
CA ALA A 127 -2.82 -8.32 18.09
C ALA A 127 -2.68 -8.58 16.58
N VAL A 128 -3.67 -8.14 15.80
CA VAL A 128 -3.66 -8.21 14.33
C VAL A 128 -2.44 -7.53 13.78
N LEU A 129 -2.24 -6.30 14.25
CA LEU A 129 -1.11 -5.51 13.89
C LEU A 129 0.18 -6.25 14.34
N ALA A 130 0.32 -6.70 15.59
CA ALA A 130 1.54 -7.36 16.06
C ALA A 130 1.98 -8.55 15.19
N GLU A 131 1.03 -9.39 14.77
CA GLU A 131 1.30 -10.50 13.84
C GLU A 131 1.80 -9.99 12.48
N ALA A 132 1.22 -8.88 12.04
CA ALA A 132 1.54 -8.29 10.77
C ALA A 132 3.03 -7.85 10.66
N ASN A 133 3.73 -7.48 11.75
CA ASN A 133 5.19 -7.22 11.76
C ASN A 133 6.03 -8.28 11.06
N ASN A 134 5.61 -9.55 11.14
CA ASN A 134 6.37 -10.64 10.55
C ASN A 134 6.47 -10.52 9.01
N TYR A 135 5.60 -9.72 8.40
CA TYR A 135 5.49 -9.51 6.96
C TYR A 135 6.04 -8.15 6.48
N ALA A 136 6.43 -7.25 7.39
CA ALA A 136 7.08 -5.97 7.06
C ALA A 136 8.59 -6.15 6.83
N ASN A 137 8.94 -6.75 5.71
CA ASN A 137 10.32 -7.06 5.39
C ASN A 137 10.60 -6.92 3.89
N ASP A 138 11.89 -6.87 3.53
CA ASP A 138 12.34 -6.65 2.16
C ASP A 138 11.88 -7.76 1.19
N GLN A 139 11.71 -8.99 1.65
CA GLN A 139 11.28 -10.09 0.78
C GLN A 139 9.83 -9.93 0.34
N VAL A 140 8.94 -9.60 1.28
CA VAL A 140 7.52 -9.35 0.98
C VAL A 140 7.39 -8.09 0.12
N THR A 141 8.12 -7.03 0.46
CA THR A 141 8.17 -5.78 -0.31
C THR A 141 8.66 -6.01 -1.74
N GLN A 142 9.75 -6.75 -1.93
CA GLN A 142 10.26 -7.11 -3.25
C GLN A 142 9.21 -7.90 -4.04
N SER A 143 8.59 -8.90 -3.41
CA SER A 143 7.56 -9.73 -4.06
C SER A 143 6.38 -8.88 -4.53
N LEU A 144 6.00 -7.86 -3.76
CA LEU A 144 5.00 -6.88 -4.18
C LEU A 144 5.48 -6.08 -5.40
N PHE A 145 6.67 -5.48 -5.36
CA PHE A 145 7.17 -4.70 -6.51
C PHE A 145 7.27 -5.56 -7.77
N ASP A 146 7.72 -6.80 -7.67
CA ASP A 146 7.79 -7.75 -8.77
C ASP A 146 6.40 -8.07 -9.34
N ALA A 147 5.43 -8.36 -8.46
CA ALA A 147 4.05 -8.64 -8.88
C ALA A 147 3.41 -7.41 -9.53
N MET A 148 3.67 -6.21 -9.00
CA MET A 148 3.17 -4.95 -9.57
C MET A 148 3.80 -4.65 -10.93
N TYR A 149 5.12 -4.83 -11.07
CA TYR A 149 5.81 -4.68 -12.35
C TYR A 149 5.19 -5.59 -13.41
N GLN A 150 5.00 -6.87 -13.09
CA GLN A 150 4.40 -7.85 -14.00
C GLN A 150 2.95 -7.51 -14.33
N ALA A 151 2.14 -7.15 -13.33
CA ALA A 151 0.72 -6.85 -13.49
C ALA A 151 0.50 -5.62 -14.37
N ILE A 152 1.22 -4.52 -14.13
CA ILE A 152 1.10 -3.28 -14.90
C ILE A 152 1.60 -3.49 -16.32
N SER A 153 2.77 -4.11 -16.47
CA SER A 153 3.32 -4.41 -17.80
C SER A 153 2.43 -5.36 -18.61
N GLY A 154 1.64 -6.19 -17.92
CA GLY A 154 0.63 -7.07 -18.50
C GLY A 154 -0.62 -6.33 -19.01
N VAL A 155 -0.94 -5.16 -18.46
CA VAL A 155 -1.99 -4.26 -19.01
C VAL A 155 -1.45 -3.60 -20.28
N ASN A 156 -0.32 -2.90 -20.15
CA ASN A 156 0.38 -2.26 -21.25
C ASN A 156 1.86 -2.11 -20.87
N PRO A 157 2.82 -2.57 -21.70
CA PRO A 157 4.24 -2.51 -21.38
C PRO A 157 4.80 -1.11 -21.08
N ASN A 158 4.13 -0.06 -21.54
CA ASN A 158 4.56 1.32 -21.29
C ASN A 158 4.09 1.88 -19.94
N ASP A 159 3.03 1.31 -19.36
CA ASP A 159 2.38 1.87 -18.17
C ASP A 159 3.25 1.77 -16.92
N TRP A 160 4.10 0.75 -16.85
CA TRP A 160 5.06 0.64 -15.75
C TRP A 160 5.98 1.85 -15.70
N ASN A 161 6.49 2.30 -16.85
CA ASN A 161 7.37 3.45 -16.91
C ASN A 161 6.65 4.74 -16.51
N ILE A 162 5.40 4.91 -16.93
CA ILE A 162 4.55 6.05 -16.54
C ILE A 162 4.38 6.05 -15.02
N VAL A 163 3.93 4.92 -14.46
CA VAL A 163 3.74 4.72 -13.03
C VAL A 163 5.01 5.04 -12.25
N ARG A 164 6.14 4.44 -12.65
CA ARG A 164 7.42 4.61 -11.97
C ARG A 164 7.88 6.07 -12.00
N ASN A 165 7.78 6.73 -13.14
CA ASN A 165 8.21 8.12 -13.29
C ASN A 165 7.37 9.06 -12.41
N ASP A 166 6.04 8.91 -12.45
CA ASP A 166 5.11 9.73 -11.66
C ASP A 166 5.25 9.49 -10.15
N ALA A 167 5.59 8.27 -9.76
CA ALA A 167 5.75 7.83 -8.39
C ALA A 167 7.15 8.01 -7.81
N SER A 168 8.16 8.29 -8.63
CA SER A 168 9.59 8.28 -8.24
C SER A 168 9.95 9.24 -7.09
N GLY A 169 9.21 10.35 -6.95
CA GLY A 169 9.37 11.30 -5.84
C GLY A 169 8.69 10.87 -4.53
N ALA A 170 7.97 9.74 -4.54
CA ALA A 170 7.19 9.21 -3.44
C ALA A 170 7.65 7.80 -3.02
N ALA A 171 8.19 7.03 -3.96
CA ALA A 171 8.55 5.62 -3.82
C ALA A 171 10.02 5.33 -4.10
N PHE A 172 10.61 4.46 -3.28
CA PHE A 172 12.00 4.03 -3.41
C PHE A 172 12.15 2.79 -4.30
N PHE A 173 11.69 2.88 -5.56
CA PHE A 173 11.82 1.80 -6.55
C PHE A 173 13.25 1.23 -6.65
N SER A 174 14.26 2.10 -6.54
CA SER A 174 15.67 1.73 -6.61
C SER A 174 16.11 0.75 -5.52
N ASN A 175 15.44 0.73 -4.36
CA ASN A 175 15.76 -0.21 -3.28
C ASN A 175 15.41 -1.66 -3.64
N PHE A 176 14.57 -1.85 -4.66
CA PHE A 176 14.04 -3.15 -5.08
C PHE A 176 14.35 -3.46 -6.55
N GLY A 177 15.31 -2.74 -7.15
CA GLY A 177 15.81 -3.00 -8.50
C GLY A 177 14.99 -2.38 -9.64
N TYR A 178 14.17 -1.35 -9.36
CA TYR A 178 13.27 -0.70 -10.32
C TYR A 178 13.60 0.77 -10.58
#